data_AF-C6XT10-F1
#
_entry.id   AF-C6XT10-F1
#
_cell.length_a   1.000
_cell.length_b   1.000
_cell.length_c   1.000
_cell.angle_alpha   90.00
_cell.angle_beta   90.00
_cell.angle_gamma   90.00
#
_symmetry.space_group_name_H-M   'P 1'
#
loop_
_entity.id
_entity.type
_entity.pdbx_description
1 polymer ?
#
loop_
_entity_poly.entity_id
_entity_poly.type
_entity_poly.pdbx_seq_one_letter_code
_entity_poly.pdbx_strand_id
1 'polypeptide(L)'
;MDTCWELDDDYQKQQSEIIEIGIYKLNTETGKITSSEGILIKPVRSEISEFCTRLTSITPQMVEEHGISLSEACTLWKRRPTPPWR
;
A
#
# COMPACT_ATOMS: atom_id res chain seq x y z
N MET A 1 1.60 -3.62 -0.70
CA MET A 1 2.15 -4.39 0.43
C MET A 1 1.08 -4.51 1.51
N ASP A 2 1.16 -5.54 2.33
CA ASP A 2 0.25 -5.81 3.45
C ASP A 2 1.02 -6.20 4.73
N THR A 3 0.36 -6.17 5.88
CA THR A 3 0.94 -6.67 7.14
C THR A 3 1.22 -8.16 7.02
N CYS A 4 2.43 -8.57 7.39
CA CYS A 4 2.88 -9.95 7.34
C CYS A 4 3.73 -10.31 8.57
N TRP A 5 3.98 -11.60 8.76
CA TRP A 5 4.70 -12.15 9.90
C TRP A 5 5.60 -13.30 9.46
N GLU A 6 6.59 -13.64 10.30
CA GLU A 6 7.61 -14.64 9.98
C GLU A 6 7.08 -16.07 10.03
N LEU A 7 6.16 -16.35 10.95
CA LEU A 7 5.43 -17.62 10.99
C LEU A 7 4.11 -17.46 10.26
N ASP A 8 3.91 -18.36 9.31
CA ASP A 8 2.77 -18.31 8.43
C ASP A 8 1.59 -19.11 9.00
N ASP A 9 0.95 -18.57 10.05
CA ASP A 9 -0.24 -19.18 10.65
C ASP A 9 -1.55 -18.65 10.04
N ASP A 10 -2.58 -19.50 10.01
CA ASP A 10 -3.87 -19.19 9.37
C ASP A 10 -4.61 -18.02 10.03
N TYR A 11 -4.34 -17.77 11.31
CA TYR A 11 -4.97 -16.67 12.04
C TYR A 11 -4.42 -15.33 11.56
N GLN A 12 -3.10 -15.21 11.45
CA GLN A 12 -2.40 -14.00 11.01
C GLN A 12 -2.71 -13.66 9.56
N LYS A 13 -2.74 -14.66 8.66
CA LYS A 13 -3.17 -14.48 7.26
C LYS A 13 -4.58 -13.90 7.12
N GLN A 14 -5.51 -14.32 7.98
CA GLN A 14 -6.89 -13.82 7.95
C GLN A 14 -7.01 -12.37 8.45
N GLN A 15 -5.97 -11.84 9.09
CA GLN A 15 -5.91 -10.45 9.57
C GLN A 15 -5.01 -9.56 8.72
N SER A 16 -4.46 -10.02 7.58
CA SER A 16 -3.61 -9.20 6.73
C SER A 16 -4.36 -7.95 6.22
N GLU A 17 -3.75 -6.78 6.41
CA GLU A 17 -4.26 -5.49 5.97
C GLU A 17 -3.26 -4.82 5.03
N ILE A 18 -3.75 -4.13 3.99
CA ILE A 18 -2.92 -3.35 3.08
C ILE A 18 -2.20 -2.24 3.87
N ILE A 19 -0.88 -2.12 3.68
CA ILE A 19 -0.04 -1.07 4.29
C ILE A 19 0.61 -0.13 3.25
N GLU A 20 0.56 -0.50 1.96
CA GLU A 20 1.06 0.36 0.88
C GLU A 20 0.34 0.07 -0.44
N ILE A 21 -0.02 1.14 -1.16
CA ILE A 21 -0.51 1.10 -2.55
C ILE A 21 0.46 1.87 -3.45
N GLY A 22 1.14 1.15 -4.34
CA GLY A 22 1.98 1.72 -5.39
C GLY A 22 1.20 2.00 -6.68
N ILE A 23 1.42 3.16 -7.28
CA ILE A 23 0.76 3.64 -8.49
C ILE A 23 1.80 4.07 -9.51
N TYR A 24 1.70 3.55 -10.73
CA TYR A 24 2.61 3.91 -11.81
C TYR A 24 1.84 4.25 -13.08
N LYS A 25 2.20 5.38 -13.72
CA LYS A 25 1.68 5.76 -15.03
C LYS A 25 2.70 5.41 -16.10
N LEU A 26 2.43 4.34 -16.84
CA LEU A 26 3.25 3.93 -17.98
C LEU A 26 2.80 4.65 -19.26
N ASN A 27 3.74 5.24 -19.99
CA ASN A 27 3.52 5.64 -21.38
C ASN A 27 3.75 4.40 -22.27
N THR A 28 2.69 3.95 -22.95
CA THR A 28 2.70 2.71 -23.72
C THR A 28 3.44 2.80 -25.05
N GLU A 29 3.63 4.01 -25.59
CA GLU A 29 4.38 4.22 -26.85
C GLU A 29 5.89 4.12 -26.60
N THR A 30 6.35 4.68 -25.49
CA THR A 30 7.79 4.77 -25.14
C THR A 30 8.25 3.69 -24.17
N GLY A 31 7.30 2.99 -23.52
CA GLY A 31 7.59 2.04 -22.45
C GLY A 31 8.12 2.68 -21.16
N LYS A 32 8.06 4.01 -21.03
CA LYS A 32 8.61 4.74 -19.87
C LYS A 32 7.55 5.01 -18.81
N ILE A 33 7.95 4.90 -17.54
CA ILE A 33 7.15 5.37 -16.41
C ILE A 33 7.22 6.90 -16.38
N THR A 34 6.06 7.55 -16.42
CA THR A 34 5.91 9.01 -16.46
C THR A 34 5.53 9.60 -15.10
N SER A 35 5.05 8.78 -14.18
CA SER A 35 4.71 9.16 -12.81
C SER A 35 4.70 7.91 -11.93
N SER A 36 5.14 8.05 -10.69
CA SER A 36 5.15 7.01 -9.66
C SER A 36 4.73 7.62 -8.32
N GLU A 37 3.88 6.94 -7.58
CA GLU A 37 3.40 7.37 -6.28
C GLU A 37 3.22 6.17 -5.36
N GLY A 38 3.60 6.31 -4.11
CA GLY A 38 3.33 5.34 -3.05
C GLY A 38 2.42 5.98 -2.01
N ILE A 39 1.36 5.27 -1.61
CA ILE A 39 0.45 5.70 -0.57
C ILE A 39 0.58 4.71 0.59
N LEU A 40 1.01 5.20 1.75
CA LEU A 40 1.05 4.41 2.98
C LEU A 40 -0.35 4.31 3.58
N ILE A 41 -0.69 3.11 4.03
CA ILE A 41 -2.00 2.79 4.59
C ILE A 41 -1.85 2.41 6.05
N LYS A 42 -2.64 3.04 6.93
CA LYS A 42 -2.70 2.72 8.35
C LYS A 42 -3.61 1.51 8.58
N PRO A 43 -3.07 0.37 9.08
CA PRO A 43 -3.90 -0.78 9.44
C PRO A 43 -4.77 -0.47 10.66
N VAL A 44 -5.92 -1.14 10.79
CA VAL A 44 -6.91 -0.87 11.84
C VAL A 44 -7.00 -2.02 12.85
N ARG A 45 -6.70 -3.25 12.43
CA ARG A 45 -6.89 -4.50 13.17
C ARG A 45 -5.61 -5.29 13.35
N SER A 46 -4.60 -5.05 12.53
CA SER A 46 -3.28 -5.66 12.57
C SER A 46 -2.19 -4.62 12.86
N GLU A 47 -0.99 -5.12 13.13
CA GLU A 47 0.19 -4.32 13.43
C GLU A 47 1.31 -4.64 12.44
N ILE A 48 2.17 -3.66 12.18
CA ILE A 48 3.37 -3.85 11.36
C ILE A 48 4.41 -4.58 12.20
N SER A 49 4.64 -5.85 11.89
CA SER A 49 5.64 -6.67 12.56
C SER A 49 7.08 -6.24 12.19
N GLU A 50 8.06 -6.65 12.99
CA GLU A 50 9.47 -6.46 12.64
C GLU A 50 9.85 -7.18 11.34
N PHE A 51 9.22 -8.34 11.08
CA PHE A 51 9.44 -9.09 9.85
C PHE A 51 8.95 -8.30 8.63
N CYS A 52 7.74 -7.75 8.70
CA CYS A 52 7.18 -6.89 7.67
C CYS A 52 8.06 -5.66 7.44
N THR A 53 8.56 -5.06 8.53
CA THR A 53 9.50 -3.92 8.47
C THR A 53 10.78 -4.31 7.73
N ARG A 54 11.39 -5.46 8.03
CA ARG A 54 12.61 -5.93 7.33
C ARG A 54 12.38 -6.19 5.84
N LEU A 55 11.20 -6.69 5.47
CA LEU A 55 10.88 -7.00 4.08
C LEU A 55 10.54 -5.77 3.24
N THR A 56 9.83 -4.81 3.83
CA THR A 56 9.24 -3.68 3.08
C THR A 56 9.95 -2.36 3.33
N SER A 57 10.81 -2.29 4.36
CA SER A 57 11.36 -1.04 4.92
C SER A 57 10.31 -0.08 5.50
N ILE A 58 9.04 -0.48 5.59
CA ILE A 58 7.96 0.33 6.17
C ILE A 58 7.94 0.14 7.68
N THR A 59 8.09 1.22 8.45
CA THR A 59 8.06 1.18 9.92
C THR A 59 6.68 1.58 10.47
N PRO A 60 6.35 1.15 11.72
CA PRO A 60 5.16 1.65 12.41
C PRO A 60 5.11 3.19 12.48
N GLN A 61 6.25 3.83 12.71
CA GLN A 61 6.35 5.29 12.76
C GLN A 61 6.00 5.95 11.42
N MET A 62 6.52 5.43 10.30
CA MET A 62 6.21 5.96 8.96
C MET A 62 4.69 5.92 8.68
N VAL A 63 4.03 4.85 9.09
CA VAL A 63 2.59 4.68 8.89
C VAL A 63 1.78 5.55 9.85
N GLU A 64 2.27 5.81 11.06
CA GLU A 64 1.63 6.77 11.95
C GLU A 64 1.75 8.22 11.44
N GLU A 65 2.92 8.60 10.92
CA GLU A 65 3.20 9.97 10.48
C GLU A 65 2.61 10.31 9.11
N HIS A 66 2.50 9.32 8.21
CA HIS A 66 2.16 9.55 6.80
C HIS A 66 1.04 8.64 6.27
N GLY A 67 0.60 7.65 7.04
CA GLY A 67 -0.43 6.71 6.62
C GLY A 67 -1.82 7.33 6.64
N ILE A 68 -2.63 6.95 5.65
CA ILE A 68 -4.07 7.26 5.60
C ILE A 68 -4.89 5.97 5.69
N SER A 69 -6.20 6.06 5.91
CA SER A 69 -7.05 4.87 5.85
C SER A 69 -7.15 4.32 4.43
N LEU A 70 -7.38 3.01 4.30
CA LEU A 70 -7.64 2.38 2.99
C LEU A 70 -8.82 3.04 2.26
N SER A 71 -9.87 3.42 2.99
CA SER A 71 -11.03 4.13 2.45
C SER A 71 -10.68 5.49 1.85
N GLU A 72 -9.80 6.26 2.52
CA GLU A 72 -9.34 7.54 2.02
C GLU A 72 -8.49 7.35 0.76
N ALA A 73 -7.57 6.38 0.77
CA ALA A 73 -6.77 6.06 -0.41
C ALA A 73 -7.65 5.68 -1.62
N CYS A 74 -8.65 4.82 -1.43
CA CYS A 74 -9.61 4.49 -2.48
C CYS A 74 -10.41 5.72 -2.97
N THR A 75 -10.75 6.64 -2.08
CA THR A 75 -11.47 7.87 -2.43
C THR A 75 -10.58 8.82 -3.25
N LEU A 76 -9.33 9.00 -2.84
CA LEU A 76 -8.34 9.77 -3.60
C LEU A 76 -8.15 9.21 -5.01
N TRP A 77 -8.11 7.88 -5.13
CA TRP A 77 -8.03 7.19 -6.42
C TRP A 77 -9.25 7.42 -7.31
N LYS A 78 -10.47 7.26 -6.78
CA LYS A 78 -11.71 7.45 -7.55
C LYS A 78 -11.87 8.88 -8.09
N ARG A 79 -11.31 9.87 -7.40
CA ARG A 79 -11.34 11.28 -7.83
C ARG A 79 -10.40 11.58 -8.99
N ARG A 80 -9.48 10.67 -9.34
CA ARG A 80 -8.55 10.89 -10.45
C ARG A 80 -9.26 10.80 -11.78
N PRO A 81 -8.85 11.59 -12.79
CA PRO A 81 -9.37 11.48 -14.15
C PRO A 81 -9.25 10.04 -14.63
N THR A 82 -10.34 9.50 -15.17
CA THR A 82 -10.32 8.18 -15.78
C THR A 82 -9.33 8.18 -16.95
N PRO A 83 -8.46 7.18 -17.04
CA PRO A 83 -7.61 7.03 -18.20
C PRO A 83 -8.46 6.91 -19.47
N PRO A 84 -7.96 7.36 -20.62
CA PRO A 84 -8.70 7.30 -21.89
C PRO A 84 -8.96 5.88 -22.42
N TRP A 85 -8.43 4.85 -21.74
CA TRP A 85 -8.64 3.43 -22.07
C TRP A 85 -9.73 2.76 -21.22
N ARG A 86 -10.38 3.48 -20.29
CA ARG A 86 -11.54 3.01 -19.54
C ARG A 86 -12.85 3.31 -20.26
#